data_AF-A0A239RDB1-F1
#
_entry.id   AF-A0A239RDB1-F1
#
_cell.length_a   1.000
_cell.length_b   1.000
_cell.length_c   1.000
_cell.angle_alpha   90.00
_cell.angle_beta   90.00
_cell.angle_gamma   90.00
#
_symmetry.space_group_name_H-M   'P 1'
#
loop_
_entity.id
_entity.type
_entity.pdbx_description
1 polymer ?
#
loop_
_entity_poly.entity_id
_entity_poly.type
_entity_poly.pdbx_seq_one_letter_code
_entity_poly.pdbx_strand_id
1 'polypeptide(L)'
;MTQTASLFISIVIILFVVYSFHLIKKDKLSIRYSLSWYILSVILLIAVWFPNLLVILAKILGIYSPINLVFFVGFCLSLWILFSLTRVVSIQTSKIKSLAQQIALSEKKND
;
A
#
# COMPACT_ATOMS: atom_id res chain seq x y z
N MET A 1 -24.45 0.27 15.78
CA MET A 1 -23.12 0.11 16.41
C MET A 1 -22.31 1.39 16.15
N THR A 2 -21.52 1.89 17.12
CA THR A 2 -20.15 2.41 16.91
C THR A 2 -19.87 3.81 16.30
N GLN A 3 -20.40 4.92 16.83
CA GLN A 3 -19.80 6.27 16.59
C GLN A 3 -18.33 6.31 17.05
N THR A 4 -18.03 5.61 18.14
CA THR A 4 -16.69 5.45 18.70
C THR A 4 -15.74 4.67 17.78
N ALA A 5 -16.20 3.63 17.08
CA ALA A 5 -15.32 2.88 16.17
C ALA A 5 -15.00 3.68 14.91
N SER A 6 -15.95 4.42 14.34
CA SER A 6 -15.67 5.28 13.17
C SER A 6 -14.66 6.37 13.48
N LEU A 7 -14.73 6.97 14.68
CA LEU A 7 -13.73 7.93 15.18
C LEU A 7 -12.37 7.28 15.40
N PHE A 8 -12.33 6.12 16.06
CA PHE A 8 -11.09 5.38 16.29
C PHE A 8 -10.41 4.99 14.97
N ILE A 9 -11.16 4.44 14.02
CA ILE A 9 -10.66 4.07 12.69
C ILE A 9 -10.13 5.31 11.95
N SER A 10 -10.84 6.43 12.00
CA SER A 10 -10.38 7.68 11.37
C SER A 10 -9.06 8.18 11.97
N ILE A 11 -8.91 8.13 13.30
CA ILE A 11 -7.66 8.51 13.99
C ILE A 11 -6.50 7.60 13.55
N VAL A 12 -6.72 6.28 13.48
CA VAL A 12 -5.70 5.32 13.04
C VAL A 12 -5.29 5.60 11.59
N ILE A 13 -6.24 5.89 10.69
CA ILE A 13 -5.95 6.22 9.29
C ILE A 13 -5.14 7.52 9.20
N ILE A 14 -5.50 8.56 9.97
CA ILE A 14 -4.78 9.83 9.98
C ILE A 14 -3.34 9.63 10.48
N LEU A 15 -3.15 8.88 11.58
CA LEU A 15 -1.82 8.52 12.08
C LEU A 15 -1.00 7.78 11.03
N PHE A 16 -1.59 6.82 10.33
CA PHE A 16 -0.94 6.07 9.25
C PHE A 16 -0.51 6.98 8.08
N VAL A 17 -1.37 7.90 7.67
CA VAL A 17 -1.10 8.90 6.62
C VAL A 17 0.04 9.83 7.03
N VAL A 18 0.01 10.36 8.26
CA VAL A 18 1.07 11.23 8.81
C VAL A 18 2.40 10.49 8.89
N TYR A 19 2.39 9.25 9.39
CA TYR A 19 3.59 8.41 9.45
C TYR A 19 4.16 8.13 8.06
N SER A 20 3.30 7.80 7.09
CA SER A 20 3.71 7.58 5.69
C SER A 20 4.34 8.84 5.09
N PHE A 21 3.75 10.02 5.34
CA PHE A 21 4.31 11.30 4.91
C PHE A 21 5.69 11.55 5.52
N HIS A 22 5.86 11.26 6.81
CA HIS A 22 7.14 11.42 7.49
C HIS A 22 8.22 10.49 6.93
N LEU A 23 7.86 9.27 6.51
CA LEU A 23 8.79 8.31 5.93
C LEU A 23 9.23 8.70 4.51
N ILE A 24 8.34 9.32 3.74
CA ILE A 24 8.65 9.89 2.41
C ILE A 24 9.58 11.09 2.55
N LYS A 25 9.33 11.99 3.52
CA LYS A 25 10.17 13.16 3.78
C LYS A 25 11.61 12.80 4.17
N LYS A 26 11.86 11.58 4.65
CA LYS A 26 13.19 11.07 4.99
C LYS A 26 13.90 10.36 3.82
N ASP A 27 13.37 10.46 2.59
CA ASP A 27 13.85 9.76 1.38
C ASP A 27 13.94 8.22 1.52
N LYS A 28 13.36 7.66 2.59
CA LYS A 28 13.35 6.21 2.83
C LYS A 28 12.30 5.51 1.97
N LEU A 29 11.29 6.24 1.52
CA LEU A 29 10.19 5.72 0.72
C LEU A 29 9.95 6.63 -0.47
N SER A 30 10.14 6.13 -1.68
CA SER A 30 9.80 6.91 -2.87
C SER A 30 8.28 7.14 -2.93
N ILE A 31 7.87 8.35 -3.30
CA ILE A 31 6.46 8.75 -3.44
C ILE A 31 5.66 7.75 -4.32
N ARG A 32 6.33 7.13 -5.30
CA ARG A 32 5.76 6.14 -6.22
C ARG A 32 5.26 4.87 -5.52
N TYR A 33 5.95 4.43 -4.46
CA TYR A 33 5.56 3.23 -3.70
C TYR A 33 4.51 3.52 -2.64
N SER A 34 4.49 4.75 -2.14
CA SER A 34 3.55 5.19 -1.10
C SER A 34 2.18 5.59 -1.68
N LEU A 35 2.12 5.90 -2.98
CA LEU A 35 0.91 6.36 -3.66
C LEU A 35 -0.27 5.39 -3.50
N SER A 36 -0.03 4.08 -3.62
CA SER A 36 -1.06 3.05 -3.43
C SER A 36 -1.64 3.03 -2.02
N TRP A 37 -0.82 3.33 -1.01
CA TRP A 37 -1.27 3.41 0.38
C TRP A 37 -2.15 4.64 0.63
N TYR A 38 -1.84 5.78 0.03
CA TYR A 38 -2.70 6.96 0.10
C TYR A 38 -4.05 6.73 -0.57
N ILE A 39 -4.06 6.09 -1.75
CA ILE A 39 -5.30 5.72 -2.45
C ILE A 39 -6.16 4.82 -1.54
N LEU A 40 -5.55 3.80 -0.93
CA LEU A 40 -6.25 2.92 0.00
C LEU A 40 -6.80 3.67 1.22
N SER A 41 -6.03 4.57 1.82
CA SER A 41 -6.49 5.40 2.95
C SER A 41 -7.66 6.30 2.59
N VAL A 42 -7.66 6.89 1.39
CA VAL A 42 -8.78 7.73 0.90
C VAL A 42 -10.03 6.87 0.69
N ILE A 43 -9.92 5.70 0.08
CA ILE A 43 -11.03 4.77 -0.11
C ILE A 43 -11.64 4.37 1.25
N LEU A 44 -10.80 4.07 2.24
CA LEU A 44 -11.26 3.73 3.59
C LEU A 44 -11.92 4.90 4.31
N LEU A 45 -11.42 6.12 4.17
CA LEU A 45 -12.06 7.31 4.75
C LEU A 45 -13.44 7.57 4.13
N ILE A 46 -13.55 7.48 2.80
CA ILE A 46 -14.83 7.61 2.10
C ILE A 46 -15.80 6.53 2.56
N ALA A 47 -15.33 5.29 2.72
CA ALA A 47 -16.12 4.17 3.21
C ALA A 47 -16.70 4.42 4.62
N VAL A 48 -15.90 4.98 5.53
CA VAL A 48 -16.30 5.26 6.92
C VAL A 48 -17.29 6.43 6.99
N TRP A 49 -17.08 7.48 6.23
CA TRP A 49 -17.89 8.71 6.28
C TRP A 49 -19.14 8.65 5.38
N PHE A 50 -19.10 7.86 4.30
CA PHE A 50 -20.19 7.74 3.33
C PHE A 50 -20.62 6.27 3.13
N PRO A 51 -21.23 5.64 4.16
CA PRO A 51 -21.70 4.25 4.05
C PRO A 51 -22.77 4.08 2.97
N ASN A 52 -23.57 5.11 2.68
CA ASN A 52 -24.59 5.04 1.63
C ASN A 52 -24.01 4.82 0.23
N LEU A 53 -22.82 5.37 -0.08
CA LEU A 53 -22.15 5.14 -1.37
C LEU A 53 -21.75 3.67 -1.52
N LEU A 54 -21.23 3.07 -0.44
CA LEU A 54 -20.89 1.65 -0.42
C LEU A 54 -22.12 0.76 -0.57
N VAL A 55 -23.26 1.12 0.04
CA VAL A 55 -24.51 0.36 -0.10
C VAL A 55 -24.99 0.34 -1.56
N ILE A 56 -24.86 1.47 -2.27
CA ILE A 56 -25.23 1.55 -3.70
C ILE A 56 -24.29 0.69 -4.55
N LEU A 57 -22.97 0.81 -4.34
CA LEU A 57 -21.97 -0.01 -5.02
C LEU A 57 -22.15 -1.51 -4.73
N ALA A 58 -22.41 -1.86 -3.48
CA ALA A 58 -22.65 -3.24 -3.05
C ALA A 58 -23.90 -3.82 -3.73
N LYS A 59 -24.99 -3.04 -3.86
CA LYS A 59 -26.19 -3.45 -4.61
C LYS A 59 -25.89 -3.68 -6.10
N ILE A 60 -25.13 -2.81 -6.74
CA ILE A 60 -24.76 -2.96 -8.17
C ILE A 60 -23.91 -4.23 -8.38
N LEU A 61 -22.99 -4.49 -7.46
CA LEU A 61 -22.08 -5.65 -7.52
C LEU A 61 -22.71 -6.95 -6.99
N GLY A 62 -23.93 -6.91 -6.45
CA GLY A 62 -24.60 -8.09 -5.87
C GLY A 62 -24.03 -8.54 -4.52
N ILE A 63 -23.31 -7.68 -3.80
CA ILE A 63 -22.67 -7.97 -2.51
C ILE A 63 -23.61 -7.59 -1.37
N TYR A 64 -23.87 -8.53 -0.46
CA TYR A 64 -24.85 -8.36 0.62
C TYR A 64 -24.41 -7.35 1.70
N SER A 65 -23.10 -7.24 1.97
CA SER A 65 -22.58 -6.37 3.03
C SER A 65 -21.60 -5.32 2.49
N PRO A 66 -21.84 -4.01 2.73
CA PRO A 66 -20.92 -2.93 2.39
C PRO A 66 -19.49 -3.14 2.91
N ILE A 67 -19.35 -3.78 4.08
CA ILE A 67 -18.04 -4.04 4.70
C ILE A 67 -17.23 -5.05 3.87
N ASN A 68 -17.89 -6.04 3.27
CA ASN A 68 -17.22 -7.06 2.46
C ASN A 68 -16.68 -6.47 1.17
N LEU A 69 -17.35 -5.46 0.60
CA LEU A 69 -16.86 -4.74 -0.57
C LEU A 69 -15.54 -4.02 -0.27
N VAL A 70 -15.46 -3.31 0.86
CA VAL A 70 -14.24 -2.61 1.30
C VAL A 70 -13.11 -3.61 1.53
N PHE A 71 -13.39 -4.74 2.20
CA PHE A 71 -12.43 -5.81 2.42
C PHE A 71 -11.92 -6.40 1.10
N PHE A 72 -12.81 -6.66 0.15
CA PHE A 72 -12.45 -7.21 -1.16
C PHE A 72 -11.54 -6.25 -1.95
N VAL A 73 -11.90 -4.97 -2.04
CA VAL A 73 -11.08 -3.95 -2.70
C VAL A 73 -9.73 -3.79 -2.00
N GLY A 74 -9.73 -3.73 -0.66
CA GLY A 74 -8.50 -3.65 0.13
C GLY A 74 -7.59 -4.87 -0.07
N PHE A 75 -8.17 -6.07 -0.20
CA PHE A 75 -7.43 -7.29 -0.49
C PHE A 75 -6.82 -7.28 -1.89
N CYS A 76 -7.58 -6.93 -2.93
CA CYS A 76 -7.07 -6.78 -4.29
C CYS A 76 -5.94 -5.75 -4.37
N LEU A 77 -6.09 -4.60 -3.71
CA LEU A 77 -5.05 -3.58 -3.63
C LEU A 77 -3.82 -4.09 -2.89
N SER A 78 -3.99 -4.83 -1.79
CA SER A 78 -2.88 -5.42 -1.03
C SER A 78 -2.08 -6.42 -1.88
N LEU A 79 -2.75 -7.28 -2.65
CA LEU A 79 -2.09 -8.19 -3.60
C LEU A 79 -1.30 -7.42 -4.66
N TRP A 80 -1.87 -6.34 -5.20
CA TRP A 80 -1.17 -5.48 -6.16
C TRP A 80 0.12 -4.89 -5.55
N ILE A 81 0.02 -4.36 -4.33
CA ILE A 81 1.16 -3.79 -3.60
C ILE A 81 2.23 -4.86 -3.37
N LEU A 82 1.84 -6.05 -2.89
CA LEU A 82 2.75 -7.18 -2.67
C LEU A 82 3.46 -7.59 -3.96
N PHE A 83 2.74 -7.65 -5.07
CA PHE A 83 3.33 -8.00 -6.36
C PHE A 83 4.31 -6.92 -6.85
N SER A 84 3.95 -5.64 -6.68
CA SER A 84 4.82 -4.50 -7.00
C SER A 84 6.11 -4.54 -6.17
N LEU A 85 6.02 -4.77 -4.86
CA LEU A 85 7.17 -4.92 -3.97
C LEU A 85 8.03 -6.11 -4.37
N THR A 86 7.41 -7.26 -4.64
CA THR A 86 8.10 -8.47 -5.12
C THR A 86 8.90 -8.19 -6.40
N ARG A 87 8.32 -7.45 -7.35
CA ARG A 87 9.03 -7.04 -8.58
C ARG A 87 10.25 -6.19 -8.25
N VAL A 88 10.10 -5.18 -7.38
CA VAL A 88 11.20 -4.27 -7.01
C VAL A 88 12.34 -5.04 -6.36
N VAL A 89 12.02 -5.92 -5.41
CA VAL A 89 13.00 -6.78 -4.72
C VAL A 89 13.71 -7.70 -5.72
N SER A 90 12.98 -8.28 -6.66
CA SER A 90 13.56 -9.14 -7.71
C SER A 90 14.59 -8.40 -8.57
N ILE A 91 14.25 -7.19 -9.05
CA ILE A 91 15.16 -6.35 -9.85
C ILE A 91 16.38 -5.93 -9.02
N GLN A 92 16.18 -5.51 -7.77
CA GLN A 92 17.27 -5.12 -6.87
C GLN A 92 18.23 -6.29 -6.61
N THR A 93 17.70 -7.49 -6.39
CA THR A 93 18.50 -8.72 -6.21
C THR A 93 19.39 -8.98 -7.42
N SER A 94 18.86 -8.82 -8.63
CA SER A 94 19.63 -9.02 -9.86
C SER A 94 20.74 -7.97 -10.03
N LYS A 95 20.48 -6.71 -9.67
CA LYS A 95 21.48 -5.63 -9.67
C LYS A 95 22.61 -5.88 -8.67
N ILE A 96 22.27 -6.30 -7.45
CA ILE A 96 23.26 -6.64 -6.42
C ILE A 96 24.17 -7.78 -6.90
N LYS A 97 23.61 -8.83 -7.51
CA LYS A 97 24.41 -9.92 -8.10
C LYS A 97 25.38 -9.41 -9.17
N SER A 98 24.91 -8.55 -10.08
CA SER A 98 25.76 -8.00 -11.14
C SER A 98 26.89 -7.11 -10.59
N LEU A 99 26.62 -6.29 -9.57
CA LEU A 99 27.64 -5.47 -8.91
C LEU A 99 28.68 -6.34 -8.20
N ALA A 100 28.23 -7.36 -7.46
CA ALA A 100 29.14 -8.31 -6.80
C ALA A 100 30.05 -9.03 -7.80
N GLN A 101 29.51 -9.42 -8.96
CA GLN A 101 30.30 -10.02 -10.05
C GLN A 101 31.32 -9.04 -10.65
N GLN A 102 30.94 -7.78 -10.85
CA GLN A 102 31.85 -6.75 -11.35
C GLN A 102 32.99 -6.47 -10.38
N ILE A 103 32.72 -6.45 -9.07
CA ILE A 103 33.74 -6.31 -8.03
C ILE A 103 34.70 -7.50 -8.07
N ALA A 104 34.18 -8.73 -8.06
CA ALA A 104 35.02 -9.94 -8.09
C ALA A 104 35.91 -10.03 -9.34
N LEU A 105 35.39 -9.64 -10.52
CA LEU A 105 36.19 -9.59 -11.75
C LEU A 105 37.24 -8.48 -11.72
N SER A 106 36.94 -7.35 -11.07
CA SER A 106 37.89 -6.24 -10.92
C SER A 106 39.03 -6.60 -9.97
N GLU A 107 38.73 -7.28 -8.86
CA GLU A 107 39.74 -7.79 -7.93
C GLU A 107 40.68 -8.79 -8.62
N LYS A 108 40.12 -9.77 -9.33
CA LYS A 108 40.93 -10.77 -10.07
C LYS A 108 41.86 -10.17 -11.14
N LYS A 109 41.52 -9.00 -11.70
CA LYS A 109 42.35 -8.33 -12.71
C LYS A 109 43.54 -7.57 -12.08
N ASN A 110 43.41 -7.18 -10.82
CA ASN A 110 44.43 -6.41 -10.09
C ASN A 110 45.41 -7.30 -9.32
N ASP A 111 45.15 -8.60 -9.24
CA ASP A 111 46.09 -9.67 -8.83
C ASP A 111 46.84 -10.23 -10.06
#